data_AF-A0A0Q4CUV3-F1
#
_entry.id   AF-A0A0Q4CUV3-F1
#
_cell.length_a   1.000
_cell.length_b   1.000
_cell.length_c   1.000
_cell.angle_alpha   90.00
_cell.angle_beta   90.00
_cell.angle_gamma   90.00
#
_symmetry.space_group_name_H-M   'P 1'
#
loop_
_entity.id
_entity.type
_entity.pdbx_description
1 polymer ?
#
loop_
_entity_poly.entity_id
_entity_poly.type
_entity_poly.pdbx_seq_one_letter_code
_entity_poly.pdbx_strand_id
1 'polypeptide(L)'
;MHHDLTSLWKSNTPRFVVVLDAELAYDHEAHARYQAAERFLPADAAHLSPREMRTDPRVTPRWPCHRITTLSWLVMTEAADGLRPVRLETRGLPEQDEAAVLKAFFADMEQLGRAQLVTWGGFHSDLPQILIGAIDAGLRLPASLAGLLSPWRRDVSGHVDLCTEMCGGAAPAHLAEVAARLGIPAKLTCRPDLVSQLMQDGKWSAVRSVCEGDVLATAALLMRWRHLTGGTTSVLEATRRLTGFVAEHCTHRSYAADWGHFGDRVLHDVIATETLKRELLAP
;
A
#
# COMPACT_ATOMS: atom_id res chain seq x y z
N MET A 1 43.13 1.67 -7.42
CA MET A 1 41.68 1.85 -7.56
C MET A 1 41.09 0.48 -7.87
N HIS A 2 40.46 -0.17 -6.88
CA HIS A 2 39.75 -1.42 -7.11
C HIS A 2 38.44 -1.06 -7.84
N HIS A 3 38.36 -1.35 -9.13
CA HIS A 3 37.08 -1.40 -9.81
C HIS A 3 36.36 -2.67 -9.36
N ASP A 4 35.27 -2.49 -8.62
CA ASP A 4 34.36 -3.57 -8.28
C ASP A 4 33.63 -4.03 -9.55
N LEU A 5 34.06 -5.18 -10.08
CA LEU A 5 33.55 -5.79 -11.31
C LEU A 5 32.21 -6.51 -11.10
N THR A 6 31.61 -6.47 -9.91
CA THR A 6 30.28 -7.07 -9.65
C THR A 6 29.13 -6.26 -10.30
N SER A 7 29.39 -5.04 -10.76
CA SER A 7 28.45 -4.19 -11.51
C SER A 7 28.09 -4.72 -12.93
N LEU A 8 28.88 -5.66 -13.47
CA LEU A 8 28.73 -6.16 -14.85
C LEU A 8 27.76 -7.33 -15.02
N TRP A 9 27.17 -7.83 -13.93
CA TRP A 9 26.13 -8.86 -14.00
C TRP A 9 24.82 -8.30 -13.46
N LYS A 10 24.20 -7.38 -14.23
CA LYS A 10 22.77 -7.12 -14.06
C LYS A 10 22.06 -8.44 -14.33
N SER A 11 21.56 -9.10 -13.28
CA SER A 11 20.76 -10.31 -13.41
C SER A 11 19.68 -10.05 -14.45
N ASN A 12 19.59 -10.88 -15.48
CA ASN A 12 18.62 -10.76 -16.58
C ASN A 12 17.15 -10.97 -16.14
N THR A 13 16.91 -11.02 -14.82
CA THR A 13 15.59 -11.16 -14.20
C THR A 13 15.06 -9.77 -13.86
N PRO A 14 13.85 -9.40 -14.31
CA PRO A 14 13.25 -8.15 -13.91
C PRO A 14 13.13 -8.10 -12.39
N ARG A 15 13.54 -6.98 -11.78
CA ARG A 15 13.32 -6.75 -10.36
C ARG A 15 11.87 -6.34 -10.19
N PHE A 16 11.09 -7.18 -9.51
CA PHE A 16 9.70 -6.87 -9.20
C PHE A 16 9.62 -5.99 -7.95
N VAL A 17 8.74 -5.00 -8.03
CA VAL A 17 8.32 -4.17 -6.90
C VAL A 17 6.82 -4.33 -6.76
N VAL A 18 6.36 -4.68 -5.57
CA VAL A 18 4.94 -4.93 -5.29
C VAL A 18 4.48 -3.92 -4.27
N VAL A 19 3.62 -3.00 -4.69
CA VAL A 19 3.00 -2.01 -3.80
C VAL A 19 1.69 -2.60 -3.29
N LEU A 20 1.48 -2.66 -1.98
CA LEU A 20 0.27 -3.25 -1.41
C LEU A 20 -0.35 -2.39 -0.32
N ASP A 21 -1.63 -2.63 -0.09
CA ASP A 21 -2.46 -2.06 0.96
C ASP A 21 -3.59 -3.04 1.33
N ALA A 22 -4.05 -3.01 2.57
CA ALA A 22 -5.12 -3.86 3.07
C ALA A 22 -6.20 -3.09 3.84
N GLU A 23 -7.46 -3.43 3.56
CA GLU A 23 -8.61 -2.97 4.34
C GLU A 23 -9.00 -4.00 5.38
N LEU A 24 -9.17 -3.53 6.61
CA LEU A 24 -9.35 -4.37 7.79
C LEU A 24 -10.74 -4.20 8.38
N ALA A 25 -11.34 -5.32 8.81
CA ALA A 25 -12.47 -5.30 9.72
C ALA A 25 -12.04 -5.82 11.10
N TYR A 26 -12.79 -5.42 12.10
CA TYR A 26 -12.56 -5.86 13.45
C TYR A 26 -13.24 -7.22 13.71
N ASP A 27 -12.47 -8.17 14.23
CA ASP A 27 -12.91 -9.49 14.67
C ASP A 27 -13.37 -9.44 16.12
N HIS A 28 -14.68 -9.24 16.26
CA HIS A 28 -15.37 -9.24 17.54
C HIS A 28 -15.25 -10.60 18.27
N GLU A 29 -15.11 -11.72 17.57
CA GLU A 29 -14.98 -13.03 18.20
C GLU A 29 -13.58 -13.23 18.80
N ALA A 30 -12.53 -12.82 18.08
CA ALA A 30 -11.17 -12.83 18.59
C ALA A 30 -11.03 -11.99 19.86
N HIS A 31 -11.65 -10.80 19.87
CA HIS A 31 -11.64 -9.97 21.07
C HIS A 31 -12.48 -10.55 22.21
N ALA A 32 -13.63 -11.14 21.92
CA ALA A 32 -14.43 -11.82 22.95
C ALA A 32 -13.65 -12.98 23.60
N ARG A 33 -12.86 -13.73 22.82
CA ARG A 33 -11.93 -14.75 23.36
C ARG A 33 -10.87 -14.13 24.28
N TYR A 34 -10.31 -12.98 23.91
CA TYR A 34 -9.36 -12.25 24.75
C TYR A 34 -10.02 -11.74 26.05
N GLN A 35 -11.20 -11.14 25.98
CA GLN A 35 -11.96 -10.70 27.15
C GLN A 35 -12.25 -11.87 28.10
N ALA A 36 -12.64 -13.03 27.57
CA ALA A 36 -12.86 -14.24 28.37
C ALA A 36 -11.58 -14.73 29.06
N ALA A 37 -10.43 -14.71 28.36
CA ALA A 37 -9.13 -15.08 28.92
C ALA A 37 -8.71 -14.15 30.08
N GLU A 38 -9.00 -12.86 29.97
CA GLU A 38 -8.79 -11.85 31.01
C GLU A 38 -9.86 -11.88 32.11
N ARG A 39 -10.89 -12.74 31.99
CA ARG A 39 -12.07 -12.79 32.86
C ARG A 39 -12.78 -11.44 32.97
N PHE A 40 -12.74 -10.65 31.89
CA PHE A 40 -13.30 -9.31 31.83
C PHE A 40 -14.82 -9.36 31.77
N LEU A 41 -15.47 -8.71 32.72
CA LEU A 41 -16.93 -8.60 32.83
C LEU A 41 -17.40 -7.21 32.36
N PRO A 42 -18.64 -7.07 31.87
CA PRO A 42 -19.18 -5.75 31.51
C PRO A 42 -19.14 -4.72 32.66
N ALA A 43 -19.23 -5.17 33.91
CA ALA A 43 -19.11 -4.31 35.09
C ALA A 43 -17.70 -3.70 35.24
N ASP A 44 -16.66 -4.40 34.79
CA ASP A 44 -15.28 -3.90 34.87
C ASP A 44 -15.07 -2.67 33.98
N ALA A 45 -15.75 -2.62 32.83
CA ALA A 45 -15.71 -1.48 31.92
C ALA A 45 -16.28 -0.19 32.56
N ALA A 46 -17.25 -0.32 33.48
CA ALA A 46 -17.87 0.81 34.16
C ALA A 46 -16.91 1.53 35.14
N HIS A 47 -15.82 0.87 35.54
CA HIS A 47 -14.79 1.44 36.41
C HIS A 47 -13.70 2.21 35.66
N LEU A 48 -13.68 2.14 34.33
CA LEU A 48 -12.69 2.81 33.51
C LEU A 48 -13.14 4.24 33.17
N SER A 49 -12.23 5.19 33.29
CA SER A 49 -12.44 6.53 32.74
C SER A 49 -12.44 6.49 31.21
N PRO A 50 -13.03 7.51 30.54
CA PRO A 50 -12.99 7.59 29.08
C PRO A 50 -11.57 7.58 28.49
N ARG A 51 -10.56 8.03 29.25
CA ARG A 51 -9.15 7.98 28.82
C ARG A 51 -8.61 6.56 28.86
N GLU A 52 -8.90 5.81 29.92
CA GLU A 52 -8.47 4.42 30.08
C GLU A 52 -9.13 3.54 29.02
N MET A 53 -10.43 3.72 28.78
CA MET A 53 -11.17 2.96 27.76
C MET A 53 -10.52 3.01 26.38
N ARG A 54 -9.94 4.16 25.98
CA ARG A 54 -9.28 4.33 24.67
C ARG A 54 -7.99 3.53 24.50
N THR A 55 -7.37 3.10 25.60
CA THR A 55 -6.06 2.41 25.56
C THR A 55 -6.10 1.01 26.15
N ASP A 56 -7.17 0.69 26.88
CA ASP A 56 -7.39 -0.63 27.49
C ASP A 56 -7.73 -1.63 26.39
N PRO A 57 -6.90 -2.67 26.15
CA PRO A 57 -7.12 -3.66 25.11
C PRO A 57 -8.41 -4.46 25.30
N ARG A 58 -8.95 -4.51 26.52
CA ARG A 58 -10.19 -5.25 26.85
C ARG A 58 -11.43 -4.49 26.39
N VAL A 59 -11.31 -3.18 26.13
CA VAL A 59 -12.40 -2.31 25.64
C VAL A 59 -12.13 -1.83 24.21
N THR A 60 -10.93 -1.33 23.95
CA THR A 60 -10.47 -0.91 22.62
C THR A 60 -9.56 -1.99 22.04
N PRO A 61 -10.04 -2.78 21.08
CA PRO A 61 -9.29 -3.90 20.53
C PRO A 61 -8.01 -3.43 19.85
N ARG A 62 -6.97 -4.29 19.89
CA ARG A 62 -5.68 -4.02 19.26
C ARG A 62 -5.56 -4.79 17.93
N TRP A 63 -4.48 -4.50 17.21
CA TRP A 63 -4.17 -5.09 15.91
C TRP A 63 -4.34 -6.62 15.78
N PRO A 64 -4.17 -7.49 16.82
CA PRO A 64 -4.42 -8.92 16.67
C PRO A 64 -5.89 -9.28 16.45
N CYS A 65 -6.81 -8.35 16.72
CA CYS A 65 -8.25 -8.53 16.52
C CYS A 65 -8.72 -7.91 15.20
N HIS A 66 -7.82 -7.61 14.26
CA HIS A 66 -8.21 -7.19 12.92
C HIS A 66 -8.12 -8.38 11.96
N ARG A 67 -8.94 -8.36 10.90
CA ARG A 67 -8.89 -9.31 9.80
C ARG A 67 -8.88 -8.58 8.48
N ILE A 68 -8.10 -9.09 7.54
CA ILE A 68 -8.07 -8.61 6.17
C ILE A 68 -9.40 -8.94 5.50
N THR A 69 -10.10 -7.88 5.07
CA THR A 69 -11.32 -8.00 4.27
C THR A 69 -11.07 -7.76 2.80
N THR A 70 -10.07 -6.94 2.48
CA THR A 70 -9.63 -6.67 1.11
C THR A 70 -8.12 -6.47 1.14
N LEU A 71 -7.42 -7.03 0.17
CA LEU A 71 -6.00 -6.83 -0.07
C LEU A 71 -5.82 -6.48 -1.54
N SER A 72 -5.17 -5.35 -1.80
CA SER A 72 -4.80 -4.93 -3.14
C SER A 72 -3.28 -4.94 -3.29
N TRP A 73 -2.77 -5.37 -4.43
CA TRP A 73 -1.35 -5.27 -4.74
C TRP A 73 -1.08 -4.99 -6.21
N LEU A 74 -0.26 -3.98 -6.46
CA LEU A 74 0.23 -3.58 -7.77
C LEU A 74 1.62 -4.17 -7.99
N VAL A 75 1.72 -5.08 -8.95
CA VAL A 75 2.99 -5.61 -9.44
C VAL A 75 3.58 -4.63 -10.45
N MET A 76 4.83 -4.26 -10.23
CA MET A 76 5.61 -3.37 -11.07
C MET A 76 6.95 -4.01 -11.43
N THR A 77 7.49 -3.66 -12.60
CA THR A 77 8.86 -3.99 -12.99
C THR A 77 9.74 -2.75 -12.92
N GLU A 78 10.95 -2.90 -12.41
CA GLU A 78 11.96 -1.84 -12.41
C GLU A 78 12.85 -1.93 -13.66
N ALA A 79 12.99 -0.82 -14.38
CA ALA A 79 13.97 -0.66 -15.44
C ALA A 79 14.83 0.59 -15.22
N ALA A 80 15.83 0.80 -16.08
CA ALA A 80 16.81 1.88 -15.94
C ALA A 80 16.20 3.29 -15.90
N ASP A 81 15.04 3.49 -16.52
CA ASP A 81 14.33 4.76 -16.60
C ASP A 81 13.15 4.88 -15.61
N GLY A 82 12.93 3.85 -14.78
CA GLY A 82 11.95 3.85 -13.70
C GLY A 82 10.99 2.67 -13.69
N LEU A 83 10.03 2.74 -12.77
CA LEU A 83 9.02 1.70 -12.54
C LEU A 83 7.95 1.67 -13.65
N ARG A 84 7.44 0.46 -13.92
CA ARG A 84 6.31 0.22 -14.83
C ARG A 84 5.27 -0.66 -14.14
N PRO A 85 4.02 -0.22 -13.99
CA PRO A 85 2.94 -1.10 -13.53
C PRO A 85 2.69 -2.20 -14.57
N VAL A 86 2.42 -3.41 -14.09
CA VAL A 86 2.16 -4.60 -14.93
C VAL A 86 0.79 -5.17 -14.65
N ARG A 87 0.40 -5.26 -13.37
CA ARG A 87 -0.86 -5.88 -12.95
C ARG A 87 -1.26 -5.36 -11.59
N LEU A 88 -2.53 -5.00 -11.44
CA LEU A 88 -3.16 -4.67 -10.17
C LEU A 88 -4.13 -5.79 -9.85
N GLU A 89 -3.97 -6.40 -8.69
CA GLU A 89 -4.92 -7.39 -8.18
C GLU A 89 -5.58 -6.88 -6.92
N THR A 90 -6.85 -7.22 -6.77
CA THR A 90 -7.62 -6.94 -5.57
C THR A 90 -8.47 -8.14 -5.23
N ARG A 91 -8.29 -8.66 -4.02
CA ARG A 91 -9.02 -9.83 -3.52
C ARG A 91 -9.61 -9.52 -2.15
N GLY A 92 -10.77 -10.09 -1.86
CA GLY A 92 -11.46 -9.81 -0.61
C GLY A 92 -12.89 -10.33 -0.60
N LEU A 93 -13.60 -9.90 0.44
CA LEU A 93 -15.01 -10.18 0.62
C LEU A 93 -15.88 -9.53 -0.50
N PRO A 94 -17.07 -10.10 -0.77
CA PRO A 94 -17.61 -11.32 -0.16
C PRO A 94 -17.08 -12.64 -0.77
N GLU A 95 -16.31 -12.60 -1.85
CA GLU A 95 -15.95 -13.76 -2.66
C GLU A 95 -14.85 -14.61 -2.05
N GLN A 96 -13.96 -13.99 -1.26
CA GLN A 96 -12.84 -14.66 -0.62
C GLN A 96 -12.70 -14.21 0.82
N ASP A 97 -12.59 -15.19 1.72
CA ASP A 97 -12.17 -14.95 3.09
C ASP A 97 -10.67 -14.62 3.16
N GLU A 98 -10.23 -14.17 4.34
CA GLU A 98 -8.83 -13.80 4.59
C GLU A 98 -7.85 -14.92 4.21
N ALA A 99 -8.15 -16.18 4.52
CA ALA A 99 -7.30 -17.32 4.20
C ALA A 99 -7.13 -17.49 2.68
N ALA A 100 -8.22 -17.38 1.91
CA ALA A 100 -8.18 -17.45 0.45
C ALA A 100 -7.45 -16.25 -0.18
N VAL A 101 -7.63 -15.05 0.37
CA VAL A 101 -6.91 -13.84 -0.05
C VAL A 101 -5.40 -14.01 0.15
N LEU A 102 -4.97 -14.39 1.36
CA LEU A 102 -3.56 -14.57 1.68
C LEU A 102 -2.92 -15.71 0.90
N LYS A 103 -3.63 -16.82 0.70
CA LYS A 103 -3.16 -17.93 -0.13
C LYS A 103 -2.91 -17.47 -1.57
N ALA A 104 -3.80 -16.65 -2.13
CA ALA A 104 -3.63 -16.11 -3.48
C ALA A 104 -2.46 -15.13 -3.56
N PHE A 105 -2.33 -14.23 -2.59
CA PHE A 105 -1.19 -13.31 -2.51
C PHE A 105 0.14 -14.06 -2.41
N PHE A 106 0.25 -15.07 -1.54
CA PHE A 106 1.46 -15.88 -1.39
C PHE A 106 1.80 -16.68 -2.65
N ALA A 107 0.80 -17.24 -3.33
CA ALA A 107 1.02 -17.92 -4.61
C ALA A 107 1.59 -16.96 -5.66
N ASP A 108 1.10 -15.72 -5.70
CA ASP A 108 1.60 -14.69 -6.63
C ASP A 108 3.03 -14.26 -6.27
N MET A 109 3.34 -14.07 -4.98
CA MET A 109 4.69 -13.73 -4.53
C MET A 109 5.69 -14.87 -4.75
N GLU A 110 5.27 -16.13 -4.67
CA GLU A 110 6.10 -17.28 -5.03
C GLU A 110 6.37 -17.29 -6.55
N GLN A 111 5.35 -17.02 -7.38
CA GLN A 111 5.49 -16.95 -8.84
C GLN A 111 6.42 -15.82 -9.30
N LEU A 112 6.37 -14.66 -8.65
CA LEU A 112 7.26 -13.53 -8.95
C LEU A 112 8.71 -13.79 -8.53
N GLY A 113 8.94 -14.70 -7.59
CA GLY A 113 10.26 -14.94 -7.01
C GLY A 113 10.75 -13.75 -6.19
N ARG A 114 11.93 -13.20 -6.50
CA ARG A 114 12.49 -12.08 -5.72
C ARG A 114 11.76 -10.76 -6.03
N ALA A 115 10.86 -10.35 -5.14
CA ALA A 115 10.16 -9.07 -5.18
C ALA A 115 10.49 -8.19 -3.96
N GLN A 116 10.46 -6.86 -4.13
CA GLN A 116 10.44 -5.90 -3.02
C GLN A 116 9.01 -5.50 -2.72
N LEU A 117 8.54 -5.72 -1.50
CA LEU A 117 7.26 -5.20 -1.03
C LEU A 117 7.39 -3.74 -0.63
N VAL A 118 6.37 -2.94 -0.97
CA VAL A 118 6.29 -1.52 -0.60
C VAL A 118 4.91 -1.22 -0.04
N THR A 119 4.86 -0.50 1.08
CA THR A 119 3.62 -0.06 1.72
C THR A 119 3.73 1.40 2.15
N TRP A 120 2.61 2.03 2.51
CA TRP A 120 2.59 3.29 3.24
C TRP A 120 2.20 3.05 4.71
N GLY A 121 3.16 3.03 5.64
CA GLY A 121 2.88 2.75 7.06
C GLY A 121 2.67 1.27 7.39
N GLY A 122 2.62 0.41 6.37
CA GLY A 122 2.36 -1.03 6.48
C GLY A 122 3.35 -1.86 7.28
N PHE A 123 4.48 -1.28 7.73
CA PHE A 123 5.30 -1.94 8.74
C PHE A 123 4.53 -2.16 10.05
N HIS A 124 3.64 -1.22 10.40
CA HIS A 124 2.86 -1.24 11.64
C HIS A 124 1.40 -1.65 11.44
N SER A 125 0.89 -1.58 10.21
CA SER A 125 -0.48 -1.98 9.83
C SER A 125 -0.50 -3.29 9.06
N ASP A 126 -0.17 -3.27 7.78
CA ASP A 126 -0.47 -4.35 6.82
C ASP A 126 0.31 -5.66 7.08
N LEU A 127 1.63 -5.56 7.29
CA LEU A 127 2.47 -6.74 7.47
C LEU A 127 2.12 -7.56 8.72
N PRO A 128 1.89 -6.95 9.90
CA PRO A 128 1.37 -7.69 11.05
C PRO A 128 0.08 -8.47 10.75
N GLN A 129 -0.84 -7.90 9.95
CA GLN A 129 -2.09 -8.57 9.57
C GLN A 129 -1.86 -9.73 8.61
N ILE A 130 -1.01 -9.55 7.61
CA ILE A 130 -0.65 -10.62 6.68
C ILE A 130 -0.03 -11.81 7.45
N LEU A 131 0.86 -11.52 8.41
CA LEU A 131 1.54 -12.56 9.18
C LEU A 131 0.60 -13.28 10.15
N ILE A 132 -0.23 -12.55 10.92
CA ILE A 132 -1.16 -13.18 11.86
C ILE A 132 -2.28 -13.93 11.14
N GLY A 133 -2.81 -13.39 10.04
CA GLY A 133 -3.80 -14.07 9.21
C GLY A 133 -3.24 -15.33 8.55
N ALA A 134 -1.96 -15.34 8.16
CA ALA A 134 -1.31 -16.53 7.65
C ALA A 134 -1.14 -17.60 8.75
N ILE A 135 -0.82 -17.20 9.99
CA ILE A 135 -0.77 -18.11 11.14
C ILE A 135 -2.15 -18.71 11.41
N ASP A 136 -3.20 -17.87 11.47
CA ASP A 136 -4.59 -18.30 11.70
C ASP A 136 -5.06 -19.30 10.63
N ALA A 137 -4.72 -19.04 9.36
CA ALA A 137 -5.06 -19.89 8.23
C ALA A 137 -4.15 -21.12 8.05
N GLY A 138 -3.12 -21.30 8.90
CA GLY A 138 -2.15 -22.40 8.77
C GLY A 138 -1.30 -22.35 7.50
N LEU A 139 -1.13 -21.15 6.92
CA LEU A 139 -0.36 -20.93 5.70
C LEU A 139 1.14 -20.84 6.01
N ARG A 140 1.96 -21.37 5.11
CA ARG A 140 3.42 -21.16 5.15
C ARG A 140 3.78 -19.94 4.34
N LEU A 141 4.67 -19.12 4.89
CA LEU A 141 5.23 -17.99 4.17
C LEU A 141 6.10 -18.52 3.02
N PRO A 142 5.90 -18.04 1.77
CA PRO A 142 6.71 -18.44 0.63
C PRO A 142 8.18 -18.03 0.81
N ALA A 143 9.10 -18.73 0.15
CA ALA A 143 10.53 -18.48 0.31
C ALA A 143 10.91 -17.06 -0.18
N SER A 144 10.18 -16.55 -1.18
CA SER A 144 10.31 -15.17 -1.67
C SER A 144 10.03 -14.10 -0.61
N LEU A 145 9.25 -14.42 0.42
CA LEU A 145 8.88 -13.51 1.49
C LEU A 145 9.58 -13.81 2.83
N ALA A 146 10.52 -14.77 2.88
CA ALA A 146 11.21 -15.15 4.12
C ALA A 146 11.90 -13.96 4.83
N GLY A 147 12.28 -12.92 4.08
CA GLY A 147 12.81 -11.67 4.61
C GLY A 147 11.90 -10.98 5.62
N LEU A 148 10.57 -11.10 5.48
CA LEU A 148 9.60 -10.47 6.38
C LEU A 148 9.72 -10.97 7.84
N LEU A 149 10.37 -12.11 8.07
CA LEU A 149 10.70 -12.63 9.41
C LEU A 149 11.87 -11.89 10.08
N SER A 150 12.56 -11.01 9.35
CA SER A 150 13.60 -10.11 9.85
C SER A 150 13.22 -8.64 9.62
N PRO A 151 12.07 -8.18 10.15
CA PRO A 151 11.45 -6.90 9.74
C PRO A 151 12.35 -5.68 9.99
N TRP A 152 13.18 -5.73 11.04
CA TRP A 152 14.08 -4.63 11.42
C TRP A 152 15.38 -4.55 10.61
N ARG A 153 15.69 -5.58 9.80
CA ARG A 153 16.88 -5.59 8.94
C ARG A 153 16.49 -5.18 7.53
N ARG A 154 16.53 -3.88 7.24
CA ARG A 154 16.06 -3.27 5.97
C ARG A 154 16.70 -3.87 4.72
N ASP A 155 17.96 -4.33 4.82
CA ASP A 155 18.71 -4.96 3.73
C ASP A 155 18.23 -6.39 3.41
N VAL A 156 17.62 -7.07 4.38
CA VAL A 156 17.15 -8.46 4.28
C VAL A 156 15.63 -8.58 4.27
N SER A 157 14.90 -7.60 4.81
CA SER A 157 13.45 -7.69 5.03
C SER A 157 12.66 -7.91 3.74
N GLY A 158 13.19 -7.43 2.61
CA GLY A 158 12.47 -7.41 1.34
C GLY A 158 11.30 -6.42 1.34
N HIS A 159 11.18 -5.58 2.35
CA HIS A 159 10.10 -4.61 2.53
C HIS A 159 10.62 -3.19 2.70
N VAL A 160 9.91 -2.23 2.09
CA VAL A 160 10.11 -0.80 2.25
C VAL A 160 8.81 -0.17 2.72
N ASP A 161 8.81 0.39 3.92
CA ASP A 161 7.76 1.30 4.37
C ASP A 161 8.07 2.72 3.89
N LEU A 162 7.36 3.17 2.84
CA LEU A 162 7.61 4.46 2.23
C LEU A 162 7.29 5.62 3.17
N CYS A 163 6.33 5.46 4.08
CA CYS A 163 6.04 6.50 5.08
C CYS A 163 7.25 6.70 5.99
N THR A 164 7.86 5.60 6.45
CA THR A 164 9.07 5.65 7.28
C THR A 164 10.26 6.25 6.53
N GLU A 165 10.45 5.89 5.25
CA GLU A 165 11.52 6.47 4.42
C GLU A 165 11.36 7.99 4.26
N MET A 166 10.14 8.45 3.99
CA MET A 166 9.86 9.84 3.71
C MET A 166 9.78 10.72 4.97
N CYS A 167 9.32 10.18 6.10
CA CYS A 167 9.20 10.95 7.34
C CYS A 167 10.56 11.17 8.02
N GLY A 168 11.52 10.24 7.83
CA GLY A 168 12.84 10.27 8.46
C GLY A 168 12.74 10.19 9.98
N GLY A 169 12.52 11.33 10.64
CA GLY A 169 12.28 11.44 12.08
C GLY A 169 11.10 12.34 12.47
N ALA A 170 10.36 12.87 11.49
CA ALA A 170 9.12 13.61 11.75
C ALA A 170 7.99 12.67 12.17
N ALA A 171 6.92 13.23 12.74
CA ALA A 171 5.69 12.47 12.97
C ALA A 171 5.17 11.90 11.63
N PRO A 172 4.84 10.59 11.57
CA PRO A 172 4.28 9.99 10.36
C PRO A 172 3.00 10.72 9.92
N ALA A 173 2.91 11.01 8.63
CA ALA A 173 1.73 11.64 8.02
C ALA A 173 0.86 10.59 7.31
N HIS A 174 -0.45 10.85 7.21
CA HIS A 174 -1.33 10.03 6.39
C HIS A 174 -0.96 10.16 4.91
N LEU A 175 -1.18 9.07 4.15
CA LEU A 175 -0.92 9.01 2.71
C LEU A 175 -1.52 10.21 1.96
N ALA A 176 -2.77 10.53 2.28
CA ALA A 176 -3.50 11.63 1.66
C ALA A 176 -2.90 13.02 1.94
N GLU A 177 -2.22 13.23 3.07
CA GLU A 177 -1.57 14.51 3.37
C GLU A 177 -0.39 14.76 2.43
N VAL A 178 0.44 13.73 2.25
CA VAL A 178 1.60 13.79 1.36
C VAL A 178 1.15 13.81 -0.10
N ALA A 179 0.14 13.02 -0.45
CA ALA A 179 -0.46 13.03 -1.78
C ALA A 179 -1.02 14.41 -2.15
N ALA A 180 -1.76 15.06 -1.24
CA ALA A 180 -2.28 16.41 -1.44
C ALA A 180 -1.15 17.43 -1.69
N ARG A 181 -0.05 17.35 -0.92
CA ARG A 181 1.11 18.22 -1.10
C ARG A 181 1.77 18.09 -2.48
N LEU A 182 1.67 16.92 -3.11
CA LEU A 182 2.26 16.59 -4.40
C LEU A 182 1.24 16.55 -5.54
N GLY A 183 -0.03 16.90 -5.26
CA GLY A 183 -1.12 16.85 -6.23
C GLY A 183 -1.44 15.44 -6.73
N ILE A 184 -1.11 14.39 -5.97
CA ILE A 184 -1.45 13.01 -6.32
C ILE A 184 -2.89 12.72 -5.88
N PRO A 185 -3.73 12.06 -6.72
CA PRO A 185 -5.06 11.63 -6.30
C PRO A 185 -4.99 10.64 -5.14
N ALA A 186 -5.77 10.89 -4.09
CA ALA A 186 -5.90 10.02 -2.93
C ALA A 186 -7.28 10.20 -2.29
N LYS A 187 -7.81 9.16 -1.62
CA LYS A 187 -9.13 9.18 -0.95
C LYS A 187 -10.28 9.64 -1.86
N LEU A 188 -10.29 9.17 -3.10
CA LEU A 188 -11.25 9.60 -4.12
C LEU A 188 -12.65 9.01 -3.95
N THR A 189 -12.76 7.89 -3.24
CA THR A 189 -13.98 7.07 -3.17
C THR A 189 -14.78 7.32 -1.89
N CYS A 190 -14.12 7.33 -0.73
CA CYS A 190 -14.75 7.68 0.53
C CYS A 190 -13.73 8.18 1.56
N ARG A 191 -14.23 8.79 2.64
CA ARG A 191 -13.40 9.12 3.80
C ARG A 191 -13.06 7.86 4.59
N PRO A 192 -11.93 7.81 5.32
CA PRO A 192 -11.52 6.65 6.10
C PRO A 192 -12.54 6.18 7.14
N ASP A 193 -13.28 7.12 7.74
CA ASP A 193 -14.34 6.85 8.73
C ASP A 193 -15.57 6.16 8.14
N LEU A 194 -15.66 6.06 6.81
CA LEU A 194 -16.80 5.46 6.12
C LEU A 194 -16.50 4.09 5.53
N VAL A 195 -15.25 3.62 5.52
CA VAL A 195 -14.92 2.30 4.95
C VAL A 195 -15.63 1.18 5.72
N SER A 196 -15.63 1.24 7.05
CA SER A 196 -16.37 0.30 7.89
C SER A 196 -17.88 0.31 7.60
N GLN A 197 -18.45 1.47 7.27
CA GLN A 197 -19.85 1.58 6.87
C GLN A 197 -20.08 0.96 5.48
N LEU A 198 -19.18 1.15 4.52
CA LEU A 198 -19.25 0.47 3.22
C LEU A 198 -19.22 -1.06 3.38
N MET A 199 -18.39 -1.59 4.28
CA MET A 199 -18.36 -3.02 4.59
C MET A 199 -19.69 -3.49 5.20
N GLN A 200 -20.24 -2.76 6.17
CA GLN A 200 -21.53 -3.07 6.81
C GLN A 200 -22.69 -3.04 5.80
N ASP A 201 -22.68 -2.08 4.87
CA ASP A 201 -23.66 -1.95 3.80
C ASP A 201 -23.47 -2.97 2.65
N GLY A 202 -22.42 -3.82 2.72
CA GLY A 202 -22.08 -4.77 1.65
C GLY A 202 -21.58 -4.12 0.35
N LYS A 203 -21.15 -2.86 0.39
CA LYS A 203 -20.64 -2.09 -0.77
C LYS A 203 -19.18 -2.45 -1.09
N TRP A 204 -18.91 -3.73 -1.27
CA TRP A 204 -17.55 -4.27 -1.46
C TRP A 204 -16.83 -3.74 -2.70
N SER A 205 -17.55 -3.41 -3.77
CA SER A 205 -16.94 -2.75 -4.92
C SER A 205 -16.30 -1.40 -4.56
N ALA A 206 -16.91 -0.65 -3.64
CA ALA A 206 -16.37 0.63 -3.18
C ALA A 206 -15.19 0.43 -2.23
N VAL A 207 -15.24 -0.55 -1.32
CA VAL A 207 -14.12 -0.93 -0.44
C VAL A 207 -12.88 -1.29 -1.28
N ARG A 208 -13.05 -2.09 -2.34
CA ARG A 208 -11.96 -2.36 -3.28
C ARG A 208 -11.39 -1.10 -3.92
N SER A 209 -12.26 -0.18 -4.33
CA SER A 209 -11.81 1.08 -4.94
C SER A 209 -11.04 1.97 -3.94
N VAL A 210 -11.30 1.87 -2.63
CA VAL A 210 -10.49 2.55 -1.60
C VAL A 210 -9.09 1.94 -1.56
N CYS A 211 -9.01 0.64 -1.36
CA CYS A 211 -7.75 -0.10 -1.23
C CYS A 211 -6.87 0.05 -2.50
N GLU A 212 -7.46 -0.10 -3.69
CA GLU A 212 -6.78 0.15 -4.96
C GLU A 212 -6.30 1.59 -5.10
N GLY A 213 -7.09 2.56 -4.63
CA GLY A 213 -6.73 3.98 -4.62
C GLY A 213 -5.48 4.25 -3.79
N ASP A 214 -5.38 3.64 -2.60
CA ASP A 214 -4.23 3.80 -1.70
C ASP A 214 -2.98 3.08 -2.24
N VAL A 215 -3.13 1.93 -2.90
CA VAL A 215 -2.05 1.29 -3.67
C VAL A 215 -1.54 2.20 -4.78
N LEU A 216 -2.43 2.76 -5.60
CA LEU A 216 -2.06 3.63 -6.72
C LEU A 216 -1.41 4.92 -6.24
N ALA A 217 -1.92 5.54 -5.18
CA ALA A 217 -1.34 6.74 -4.57
C ALA A 217 0.06 6.44 -3.98
N THR A 218 0.22 5.30 -3.29
CA THR A 218 1.52 4.84 -2.78
C THR A 218 2.50 4.57 -3.93
N ALA A 219 2.05 3.97 -5.03
CA ALA A 219 2.86 3.75 -6.23
C ALA A 219 3.31 5.06 -6.88
N ALA A 220 2.43 6.06 -6.99
CA ALA A 220 2.77 7.38 -7.50
C ALA A 220 3.83 8.07 -6.60
N LEU A 221 3.69 7.99 -5.27
CA LEU A 221 4.69 8.48 -4.33
C LEU A 221 6.01 7.74 -4.46
N LEU A 222 5.98 6.41 -4.57
CA LEU A 222 7.17 5.60 -4.78
C LEU A 222 7.90 6.02 -6.05
N MET A 223 7.20 6.25 -7.16
CA MET A 223 7.79 6.74 -8.40
C MET A 223 8.44 8.13 -8.23
N ARG A 224 7.81 9.04 -7.47
CA ARG A 224 8.41 10.35 -7.13
C ARG A 224 9.64 10.21 -6.25
N TRP A 225 9.60 9.31 -5.27
CA TRP A 225 10.73 9.01 -4.39
C TRP A 225 11.91 8.39 -5.16
N ARG A 226 11.63 7.49 -6.10
CA ARG A 226 12.64 6.93 -7.02
C ARG A 226 13.22 8.01 -7.92
N HIS A 227 12.44 8.98 -8.39
CA HIS A 227 12.99 10.12 -9.12
C HIS A 227 13.93 10.96 -8.26
N LEU A 228 13.52 11.32 -7.03
CA LEU A 228 14.35 12.07 -6.08
C LEU A 228 15.70 11.37 -5.81
N THR A 229 15.69 10.05 -5.74
CA THR A 229 16.88 9.22 -5.47
C THR A 229 17.65 8.79 -6.73
N GLY A 230 17.26 9.30 -7.91
CA GLY A 230 17.96 9.05 -9.18
C GLY A 230 17.60 7.73 -9.90
N GLY A 231 16.61 6.99 -9.41
CA GLY A 231 16.12 5.73 -9.99
C GLY A 231 14.98 5.89 -11.02
N THR A 232 14.59 7.11 -11.38
CA THR A 232 13.58 7.37 -12.43
C THR A 232 13.97 8.60 -13.21
N THR A 233 13.99 8.51 -14.55
CA THR A 233 14.51 9.59 -15.41
C THR A 233 13.56 10.78 -15.48
N SER A 234 12.24 10.54 -15.49
CA SER A 234 11.24 11.59 -15.67
C SER A 234 9.99 11.36 -14.83
N VAL A 235 9.63 12.38 -14.06
CA VAL A 235 8.38 12.45 -13.29
C VAL A 235 7.16 12.39 -14.20
N LEU A 236 7.19 13.11 -15.34
CA LEU A 236 6.08 13.11 -16.29
C LEU A 236 5.87 11.69 -16.86
N GLU A 237 6.95 11.05 -17.29
CA GLU A 237 6.88 9.72 -17.90
C GLU A 237 6.40 8.66 -16.90
N ALA A 238 6.90 8.70 -15.66
CA ALA A 238 6.41 7.83 -14.59
C ALA A 238 4.91 8.05 -14.32
N THR A 239 4.46 9.31 -14.30
CA THR A 239 3.04 9.65 -14.15
C THR A 239 2.21 9.06 -15.28
N ARG A 240 2.63 9.27 -16.54
CA ARG A 240 1.93 8.77 -17.72
C ARG A 240 1.84 7.24 -17.76
N ARG A 241 2.88 6.53 -17.30
CA ARG A 241 2.86 5.07 -17.18
C ARG A 241 1.78 4.61 -16.20
N LEU A 242 1.71 5.25 -15.03
CA LEU A 242 0.72 4.91 -14.02
C LEU A 242 -0.70 5.28 -14.45
N THR A 243 -0.92 6.50 -14.96
CA THR A 243 -2.25 6.94 -15.40
C THR A 243 -2.71 6.20 -16.65
N GLY A 244 -1.79 5.88 -17.57
CA GLY A 244 -2.06 5.04 -18.74
C GLY A 244 -2.48 3.63 -18.33
N PHE A 245 -1.78 3.02 -17.38
CA PHE A 245 -2.18 1.73 -16.82
C PHE A 245 -3.58 1.76 -16.18
N VAL A 246 -3.90 2.82 -15.42
CA VAL A 246 -5.23 3.00 -14.85
C VAL A 246 -6.28 3.15 -15.95
N ALA A 247 -6.00 3.95 -16.99
CA ALA A 247 -6.90 4.16 -18.12
C ALA A 247 -7.09 2.91 -19.00
N GLU A 248 -6.14 1.96 -19.00
CA GLU A 248 -6.24 0.72 -19.76
C GLU A 248 -6.93 -0.40 -18.96
N HIS A 249 -6.57 -0.55 -17.68
CA HIS A 249 -6.94 -1.73 -16.88
C HIS A 249 -8.00 -1.46 -15.81
N CYS A 250 -8.22 -0.21 -15.42
CA CYS A 250 -9.10 0.15 -14.30
C CYS A 250 -10.33 0.95 -14.73
N THR A 251 -10.70 0.98 -16.02
CA THR A 251 -11.83 1.79 -16.55
C THR A 251 -13.18 1.49 -15.90
N HIS A 252 -13.34 0.30 -15.33
CA HIS A 252 -14.51 -0.14 -14.59
C HIS A 252 -14.60 0.45 -13.17
N ARG A 253 -13.56 1.15 -12.69
CA ARG A 253 -13.48 1.75 -11.35
C ARG A 253 -13.83 3.22 -11.38
N SER A 254 -14.50 3.68 -10.34
CA SER A 254 -14.94 5.08 -10.21
C SER A 254 -13.77 6.08 -10.16
N TYR A 255 -12.61 5.68 -9.62
CA TYR A 255 -11.43 6.55 -9.50
C TYR A 255 -10.71 6.77 -10.84
N ALA A 256 -11.00 6.00 -11.89
CA ALA A 256 -10.21 6.02 -13.13
C ALA A 256 -10.22 7.40 -13.81
N ALA A 257 -11.36 8.11 -13.76
CA ALA A 257 -11.49 9.45 -14.31
C ALA A 257 -10.58 10.46 -13.59
N ASP A 258 -10.51 10.41 -12.26
CA ASP A 258 -9.65 11.30 -11.46
C ASP A 258 -8.16 11.09 -11.76
N TRP A 259 -7.75 9.84 -11.97
CA TRP A 259 -6.38 9.51 -12.41
C TRP A 259 -6.10 9.99 -13.83
N GLY A 260 -7.09 9.95 -14.73
CA GLY A 260 -7.00 10.57 -16.06
C GLY A 260 -6.76 12.07 -15.97
N HIS A 261 -7.63 12.78 -15.24
CA HIS A 261 -7.50 14.24 -15.02
C HIS A 261 -6.15 14.61 -14.38
N PHE A 262 -5.64 13.78 -13.47
CA PHE A 262 -4.31 13.98 -12.90
C PHE A 262 -3.19 13.89 -13.94
N GLY A 263 -3.23 12.87 -14.82
CA GLY A 263 -2.27 12.73 -15.91
C GLY A 263 -2.27 13.93 -16.85
N ASP A 264 -3.47 14.38 -17.23
CA ASP A 264 -3.65 15.54 -18.13
C ASP A 264 -3.14 16.82 -17.50
N ARG A 265 -3.44 17.05 -16.21
CA ARG A 265 -2.94 18.22 -15.48
C ARG A 265 -1.42 18.24 -15.43
N VAL A 266 -0.77 17.12 -15.09
CA VAL A 266 0.70 17.05 -15.04
C VAL A 266 1.32 17.31 -16.40
N LEU A 267 0.72 16.82 -17.48
CA LEU A 267 1.18 17.12 -18.85
C LEU A 267 1.02 18.61 -19.18
N HIS A 268 -0.13 19.18 -18.89
CA HIS A 268 -0.42 20.59 -19.12
C HIS A 268 0.58 21.50 -18.38
N ASP A 269 0.85 21.22 -17.11
CA ASP A 269 1.79 22.01 -16.29
C ASP A 269 3.22 21.99 -16.86
N VAL A 270 3.66 20.85 -17.39
CA VAL A 270 4.97 20.73 -18.06
C VAL A 270 4.98 21.54 -19.35
N ILE A 271 3.95 21.43 -20.20
CA ILE A 271 3.86 22.20 -21.46
C ILE A 271 3.85 23.70 -21.18
N ALA A 272 3.06 24.16 -20.20
CA ALA A 272 3.00 25.55 -19.81
C ALA A 272 4.36 26.07 -19.33
N THR A 273 5.06 25.27 -18.50
CA THR A 273 6.40 25.61 -18.01
C THR A 273 7.42 25.72 -19.14
N GLU A 274 7.43 24.78 -20.08
CA GLU A 274 8.35 24.81 -21.23
C GLU A 274 8.04 25.94 -22.22
N THR A 275 6.75 26.28 -22.40
CA THR A 275 6.33 27.42 -23.22
C THR A 275 6.82 28.73 -22.62
N LEU A 276 6.62 28.92 -21.31
CA LEU A 276 7.08 30.11 -20.59
C LEU A 276 8.60 30.25 -20.62
N LYS A 277 9.35 29.14 -20.49
CA LYS A 277 10.82 29.15 -20.66
C LYS A 277 11.22 29.62 -22.06
N ARG A 278 10.52 29.16 -23.10
CA ARG A 278 10.81 29.57 -24.49
C ARG A 278 10.52 31.06 -24.71
N GLU A 279 9.41 31.56 -24.18
CA GLU A 279 9.04 32.99 -24.27
C GLU A 279 10.06 33.89 -23.56
N LEU A 280 10.55 33.49 -22.37
CA LEU A 280 11.59 34.22 -21.64
C LEU A 280 12.97 34.19 -22.32
N LEU A 281 13.21 33.21 -23.20
CA LEU A 281 14.47 33.05 -23.94
C LEU A 281 14.39 33.59 -25.38
N ALA A 282 13.23 34.11 -25.79
CA ALA A 282 13.07 34.74 -27.10
C ALA A 282 13.76 36.13 -27.09
N PRO A 283 14.59 36.45 -28.10
CA PRO A 283 15.39 37.68 -28.17
C PRO A 283 14.58 38.96 -28.37
#